data_AF-A0A8T5M2W1-F1
#
_entry.id   AF-A0A8T5M2W1-F1
#
_cell.length_a   1.000
_cell.length_b   1.000
_cell.length_c   1.000
_cell.angle_alpha   90.00
_cell.angle_beta   90.00
_cell.angle_gamma   90.00
#
_symmetry.space_group_name_H-M   'P 1'
#
loop_
_entity.id
_entity.type
_entity.pdbx_description
1 polymer ?
#
loop_
_entity_poly.entity_id
_entity_poly.type
_entity_poly.pdbx_seq_one_letter_code
_entity_poly.pdbx_strand_id
1 'polypeptide(L)'
;MDVRKVSTRIAFGIEDFIILFVIILNVLDFFEILPDYMDWIKKIVSWGILGYLLYKVSLTNLFFGVKNRFFDLYLILAYLLLMFKSILHWATVLLHEATTHWMKDFLGFLVYNQLALLYSSFFIGSIMLLCGALYFALKWDFKGPSIMAILHSVGHPHRVLNYIWRYFKVLFVLLAFFVIVFNLLFEWLAIAVDAPLAMIVLLAYIFYFVKHAKRFHPESFLYRIGDTGERFYEHVLGHFKYKETLLLGISGMLVLHLLSDFANFILPYLFSLRDVFYYHALGSHETIYSLISVDVAGKSLIESIFVILVYICNVLGIILLLAIPGILWYFIYTGKLIRIRRWYLLVFYLSIPSLLIASTFNIVSISSKVLVGVDIVPHIINTLIPLGSILAGSLVLALIFWFGARFEIIRKGATILAIILSQVFFAYYTGIYFINVLGYHLTLINSLISTQIFLSMMFMLLLLIQVFFYAGGFLFFQYEIVKHLRNYIRF
;
A
#
# COMPACT_ATOMS: atom_id res chain seq x y z
N MET A 1 -7.59 -37.31 38.99
CA MET A 1 -7.05 -36.58 37.83
C MET A 1 -8.04 -35.48 37.51
N ASP A 2 -7.63 -34.23 37.69
CA ASP A 2 -8.50 -33.08 37.89
C ASP A 2 -9.15 -32.63 36.57
N VAL A 3 -10.47 -32.82 36.42
CA VAL A 3 -11.24 -32.47 35.21
C VAL A 3 -11.19 -30.95 34.93
N ARG A 4 -10.86 -30.14 35.94
CA ARG A 4 -10.63 -28.69 35.79
C ARG A 4 -9.29 -28.31 35.15
N LYS A 5 -8.33 -29.23 35.02
CA LYS A 5 -7.04 -28.95 34.34
C LYS A 5 -7.03 -29.26 32.84
N VAL A 6 -8.11 -29.85 32.31
CA VAL A 6 -8.23 -30.13 30.87
C VAL A 6 -9.04 -29.04 30.15
N SER A 7 -9.94 -28.32 30.84
CA SER A 7 -10.76 -27.28 30.21
C SER A 7 -10.06 -25.92 30.04
N THR A 8 -8.82 -25.75 30.51
CA THR A 8 -8.01 -24.54 30.25
C THR A 8 -7.19 -24.63 28.96
N ARG A 9 -7.37 -25.69 28.14
CA ARG A 9 -6.52 -25.93 26.96
C ARG A 9 -7.03 -25.42 25.63
N ILE A 10 -8.25 -24.89 25.52
CA ILE A 10 -8.75 -24.30 24.27
C ILE A 10 -9.78 -23.20 24.61
N ALA A 11 -9.33 -22.08 25.16
CA ALA A 11 -10.12 -20.86 25.11
C ALA A 11 -9.70 -20.06 23.87
N PHE A 12 -9.98 -20.61 22.68
CA PHE A 12 -9.90 -19.79 21.46
C PHE A 12 -10.92 -18.67 21.62
N GLY A 13 -10.46 -17.42 21.64
CA GLY A 13 -11.35 -16.28 21.58
C GLY A 13 -12.05 -16.25 20.23
N ILE A 14 -13.20 -15.58 20.15
CA ILE A 14 -13.87 -15.30 18.87
C ILE A 14 -12.91 -14.59 17.91
N GLU A 15 -12.01 -13.75 18.43
CA GLU A 15 -10.98 -13.04 17.67
C GLU A 15 -9.98 -14.01 16.99
N ASP A 16 -9.51 -15.03 17.72
CA ASP A 16 -8.59 -16.04 17.16
C ASP A 16 -9.26 -16.88 16.08
N PHE A 17 -10.54 -17.23 16.28
CA PHE A 17 -11.33 -17.96 15.28
C PHE A 17 -11.51 -17.14 14.00
N ILE A 18 -11.80 -15.84 14.11
CA ILE A 18 -11.92 -14.94 12.96
C ILE A 18 -10.59 -14.85 12.20
N ILE A 19 -9.47 -14.68 12.90
CA ILE A 19 -8.14 -14.61 12.27
C ILE A 19 -7.81 -15.92 11.55
N LEU A 20 -8.03 -17.07 12.21
CA LEU A 20 -7.80 -18.38 11.59
C LEU A 20 -8.69 -18.58 10.37
N PHE A 21 -9.96 -18.19 10.45
CA PHE A 21 -10.90 -18.28 9.35
C PHE A 21 -10.44 -17.43 8.15
N VAL A 22 -10.00 -16.19 8.38
CA VAL A 22 -9.44 -15.33 7.32
C VAL A 22 -8.19 -15.95 6.69
N ILE A 23 -7.28 -16.51 7.51
CA ILE A 23 -6.09 -17.20 6.98
C ILE A 23 -6.49 -18.38 6.08
N ILE A 24 -7.46 -19.20 6.50
CA ILE A 24 -7.94 -20.32 5.69
C ILE A 24 -8.56 -19.83 4.37
N LEU A 25 -9.41 -18.80 4.43
CA LEU A 25 -10.01 -18.22 3.23
C LEU A 25 -8.94 -17.70 2.25
N ASN A 26 -7.93 -16.99 2.76
CA ASN A 26 -6.83 -16.45 1.96
C ASN A 26 -5.97 -17.55 1.31
N VAL A 27 -5.81 -18.70 1.99
CA VAL A 27 -5.13 -19.87 1.41
C VAL A 27 -5.96 -20.49 0.29
N LEU A 28 -7.25 -20.69 0.51
CA LEU A 28 -8.15 -21.26 -0.50
C LEU A 28 -8.26 -20.35 -1.73
N ASP A 29 -8.29 -19.04 -1.49
CA ASP A 29 -8.29 -18.01 -2.52
C ASP A 29 -6.97 -17.99 -3.32
N PHE A 30 -5.82 -18.10 -2.65
CA PHE A 30 -4.52 -18.22 -3.31
C PHE A 30 -4.46 -19.38 -4.32
N PHE A 31 -5.18 -20.48 -4.04
CA PHE A 31 -5.26 -21.65 -4.92
C PHE A 31 -6.44 -21.58 -5.91
N GLU A 32 -7.17 -20.47 -5.96
CA GLU A 32 -8.36 -20.29 -6.82
C GLU A 32 -9.45 -21.35 -6.54
N ILE A 33 -9.53 -21.87 -5.30
CA ILE A 33 -10.51 -22.89 -4.88
C ILE A 33 -11.77 -22.24 -4.26
N LEU A 34 -11.65 -20.99 -3.83
CA LEU A 34 -12.71 -20.32 -3.08
C LEU A 34 -13.90 -19.98 -3.99
N PRO A 35 -15.14 -20.37 -3.63
CA PRO A 35 -16.32 -19.96 -4.38
C PRO A 35 -16.50 -18.43 -4.35
N ASP A 36 -17.02 -17.86 -5.44
CA ASP A 36 -17.17 -16.40 -5.64
C ASP A 36 -17.94 -15.72 -4.49
N TYR A 37 -18.94 -16.39 -3.90
CA TYR A 37 -19.69 -15.84 -2.77
C TYR A 37 -18.89 -15.81 -1.46
N MET A 38 -17.96 -16.76 -1.29
CA MET A 38 -17.05 -16.77 -0.16
C MET A 38 -15.94 -15.75 -0.34
N ASP A 39 -15.50 -15.50 -1.58
CA ASP A 39 -14.62 -14.36 -1.87
C ASP A 39 -15.30 -13.04 -1.50
N TRP A 40 -16.58 -12.87 -1.88
CA TRP A 40 -17.41 -11.72 -1.44
C TRP A 40 -17.38 -11.50 0.08
N ILE A 41 -17.68 -12.57 0.83
CA ILE A 41 -17.72 -12.54 2.29
C ILE A 41 -16.33 -12.24 2.87
N LYS A 42 -15.27 -12.84 2.32
CA LYS A 42 -13.89 -12.67 2.76
C LYS A 42 -13.49 -11.19 2.76
N LYS A 43 -13.67 -10.45 1.66
CA LYS A 43 -13.28 -9.02 1.66
C LYS A 43 -14.14 -8.18 2.60
N ILE A 44 -15.45 -8.44 2.71
CA ILE A 44 -16.31 -7.71 3.65
C ILE A 44 -15.83 -7.93 5.09
N VAL A 45 -15.45 -9.16 5.44
CA VAL A 45 -14.86 -9.48 6.75
C VAL A 45 -13.51 -8.77 6.91
N SER A 46 -12.64 -8.79 5.91
CA SER A 46 -11.34 -8.10 5.93
C SER A 46 -11.48 -6.58 6.16
N TRP A 47 -12.41 -5.92 5.46
CA TRP A 47 -12.74 -4.52 5.69
C TRP A 47 -13.35 -4.28 7.07
N GLY A 48 -14.20 -5.19 7.54
CA GLY A 48 -14.77 -5.13 8.90
C GLY A 48 -13.69 -5.19 9.98
N ILE A 49 -12.72 -6.10 9.84
CA ILE A 49 -11.58 -6.23 10.76
C ILE A 49 -10.73 -4.96 10.73
N LEU A 50 -10.42 -4.43 9.55
CA LEU A 50 -9.63 -3.21 9.44
C LEU A 50 -10.36 -1.99 10.04
N GLY A 51 -11.67 -1.89 9.83
CA GLY A 51 -12.52 -0.89 10.49
C GLY A 51 -12.50 -1.03 12.00
N TYR A 52 -12.56 -2.26 12.51
CA TYR A 52 -12.43 -2.54 13.95
C TYR A 52 -11.06 -2.16 14.51
N LEU A 53 -9.97 -2.39 13.78
CA LEU A 53 -8.62 -1.96 14.17
C LEU A 53 -8.53 -0.43 14.29
N LEU A 54 -9.04 0.31 13.30
CA LEU A 54 -9.10 1.78 13.39
C LEU A 54 -9.99 2.25 14.54
N TYR A 55 -11.10 1.55 14.80
CA TYR A 55 -11.95 1.82 15.95
C TYR A 55 -11.16 1.63 17.25
N LYS A 56 -10.35 0.58 17.38
CA LYS A 56 -9.51 0.32 18.57
C LYS A 56 -8.50 1.43 18.81
N VAL A 57 -7.77 1.84 17.76
CA VAL A 57 -6.78 2.94 17.81
C VAL A 57 -7.40 4.27 18.27
N SER A 58 -8.70 4.46 18.04
CA SER A 58 -9.48 5.67 18.37
C SER A 58 -9.06 6.89 17.55
N LEU A 59 -9.71 7.08 16.41
CA LEU A 59 -9.50 8.21 15.51
C LEU A 59 -9.70 9.56 16.20
N THR A 60 -10.67 9.66 17.11
CA THR A 60 -10.94 10.87 17.90
C THR A 60 -9.79 11.20 18.84
N ASN A 61 -9.16 10.19 19.45
CA ASN A 61 -7.95 10.39 20.24
C ASN A 61 -6.77 10.85 19.37
N LEU A 62 -6.64 10.27 18.16
CA LEU A 62 -5.61 10.66 17.19
C LEU A 62 -5.78 12.13 16.74
N PHE A 63 -7.00 12.53 16.39
CA PHE A 63 -7.27 13.86 15.83
C PHE A 63 -7.36 14.95 16.89
N PHE A 64 -7.98 14.65 18.02
CA PHE A 64 -8.41 15.67 19.01
C PHE A 64 -7.86 15.45 20.42
N GLY A 65 -7.17 14.33 20.69
CA GLY A 65 -6.65 13.98 22.01
C GLY A 65 -7.75 13.60 23.01
N VAL A 66 -8.96 13.33 22.52
CA VAL A 66 -10.11 12.92 23.33
C VAL A 66 -10.68 11.64 22.73
N LYS A 67 -10.76 10.59 23.54
CA LYS A 67 -11.30 9.30 23.13
C LYS A 67 -12.83 9.32 23.20
N ASN A 68 -13.49 9.15 22.07
CA ASN A 68 -14.94 8.96 22.02
C ASN A 68 -15.31 7.89 20.99
N ARG A 69 -15.73 6.73 21.51
CA ARG A 69 -16.04 5.55 20.71
C ARG A 69 -17.21 5.74 19.74
N PHE A 70 -18.22 6.52 20.11
CA PHE A 70 -19.36 6.78 19.22
C PHE A 70 -18.90 7.56 17.98
N PHE A 71 -18.10 8.61 18.18
CA PHE A 71 -17.56 9.39 17.08
C PHE A 71 -16.47 8.66 16.29
N ASP A 72 -15.72 7.75 16.91
CA ASP A 72 -14.82 6.83 16.19
C ASP A 72 -15.61 5.99 15.17
N LEU A 73 -16.71 5.37 15.60
CA LEU A 73 -17.58 4.59 14.71
C LEU A 73 -18.23 5.45 13.62
N TYR A 74 -18.69 6.65 13.99
CA TYR A 74 -19.26 7.62 13.05
C TYR A 74 -18.30 7.97 11.92
N LEU A 75 -17.03 8.25 12.26
CA LEU A 75 -16.00 8.58 11.29
C LEU A 75 -15.66 7.40 10.39
N ILE A 76 -15.55 6.19 10.94
CA ILE A 76 -15.30 4.98 10.16
C ILE A 76 -16.45 4.73 9.17
N LEU A 77 -17.70 4.87 9.61
CA LEU A 77 -18.86 4.73 8.73
C LEU A 77 -18.86 5.78 7.61
N ALA A 78 -18.57 7.04 7.94
CA ALA A 78 -18.46 8.10 6.94
C ALA A 78 -17.37 7.79 5.90
N TYR A 79 -16.21 7.29 6.33
CA TYR A 79 -15.12 6.91 5.43
C TYR A 79 -15.44 5.68 4.57
N LEU A 80 -16.10 4.66 5.13
CA LEU A 80 -16.57 3.50 4.36
C LEU A 80 -17.57 3.92 3.26
N LEU A 81 -18.46 4.87 3.55
CA LEU A 81 -19.41 5.42 2.57
C LEU A 81 -18.70 6.18 1.43
N LEU A 82 -17.62 6.91 1.73
CA LEU A 82 -16.82 7.57 0.70
C LEU A 82 -16.03 6.58 -0.19
N MET A 83 -15.63 5.44 0.38
CA MET A 83 -14.96 4.35 -0.35
C MET A 83 -15.90 3.36 -1.01
N PHE A 84 -17.22 3.55 -0.93
CA PHE A 84 -18.20 2.59 -1.45
C PHE A 84 -18.00 2.27 -2.94
N LYS A 85 -17.36 3.19 -3.70
CA LYS A 85 -16.94 2.96 -5.09
C LYS A 85 -16.13 1.67 -5.27
N SER A 86 -15.28 1.31 -4.31
CA SER A 86 -14.42 0.13 -4.40
C SER A 86 -15.23 -1.15 -4.23
N ILE A 87 -16.27 -1.10 -3.37
CA ILE A 87 -17.25 -2.19 -3.19
C ILE A 87 -18.03 -2.42 -4.48
N LEU A 88 -18.52 -1.35 -5.09
CA LEU A 88 -19.27 -1.41 -6.34
C LEU A 88 -18.41 -1.91 -7.49
N HIS A 89 -17.15 -1.45 -7.58
CA HIS A 89 -16.24 -1.94 -8.61
C HIS A 89 -15.98 -3.44 -8.45
N TRP A 90 -15.75 -3.91 -7.22
CA TRP A 90 -15.56 -5.34 -7.00
C TRP A 90 -16.84 -6.15 -7.29
N ALA A 91 -18.02 -5.60 -7.00
CA ALA A 91 -19.29 -6.20 -7.39
C ALA A 91 -19.42 -6.35 -8.93
N THR A 92 -18.93 -5.38 -9.71
CA THR A 92 -18.93 -5.49 -11.19
C THR A 92 -18.07 -6.64 -11.67
N VAL A 93 -16.93 -6.87 -11.04
CA VAL A 93 -15.99 -7.95 -11.39
C VAL A 93 -16.61 -9.31 -11.03
N LEU A 94 -17.07 -9.47 -9.80
CA LEU A 94 -17.63 -10.74 -9.33
C LEU A 94 -18.96 -11.13 -9.98
N LEU A 95 -19.73 -10.18 -10.52
CA LEU A 95 -20.98 -10.50 -11.21
C LEU A 95 -20.75 -11.44 -12.42
N HIS A 96 -19.61 -11.30 -13.09
CA HIS A 96 -19.26 -12.15 -14.24
C HIS A 96 -18.89 -13.58 -13.85
N GLU A 97 -18.35 -13.76 -12.63
CA GLU A 97 -17.88 -15.04 -12.13
C GLU A 97 -18.91 -15.76 -11.27
N ALA A 98 -19.83 -15.01 -10.66
CA ALA A 98 -20.84 -15.51 -9.76
C ALA A 98 -21.54 -16.74 -10.34
N THR A 99 -21.53 -17.85 -9.62
CA THR A 99 -22.16 -19.11 -10.03
C THR A 99 -23.57 -19.29 -9.43
N THR A 100 -23.81 -18.74 -8.25
CA THR A 100 -25.08 -18.90 -7.51
C THR A 100 -26.10 -17.82 -7.84
N HIS A 101 -27.38 -18.20 -7.96
CA HIS A 101 -28.47 -17.29 -8.33
C HIS A 101 -28.61 -16.08 -7.38
N TRP A 102 -28.66 -16.32 -6.07
CA TRP A 102 -28.84 -15.25 -5.09
C TRP A 102 -27.68 -14.22 -5.14
N MET A 103 -26.45 -14.67 -5.38
CA MET A 103 -25.29 -13.77 -5.47
C MET A 103 -25.36 -12.98 -6.78
N LYS A 104 -25.73 -13.60 -7.90
CA LYS A 104 -25.97 -12.88 -9.17
C LYS A 104 -27.03 -11.81 -9.01
N ASP A 105 -28.15 -12.10 -8.35
CA ASP A 105 -29.24 -11.14 -8.16
C ASP A 105 -28.80 -9.97 -7.27
N PHE A 106 -28.07 -10.28 -6.18
CA PHE A 106 -27.53 -9.27 -5.27
C PHE A 106 -26.49 -8.38 -5.95
N LEU A 107 -25.48 -8.96 -6.60
CA LEU A 107 -24.45 -8.21 -7.33
C LEU A 107 -25.06 -7.46 -8.52
N GLY A 108 -26.00 -8.08 -9.23
CA GLY A 108 -26.75 -7.46 -10.33
C GLY A 108 -27.51 -6.22 -9.88
N PHE A 109 -28.14 -6.26 -8.69
CA PHE A 109 -28.75 -5.07 -8.09
C PHE A 109 -27.72 -3.97 -7.82
N LEU A 110 -26.55 -4.30 -7.25
CA LEU A 110 -25.49 -3.32 -6.98
C LEU A 110 -24.97 -2.68 -8.27
N VAL A 111 -24.73 -3.48 -9.30
CA VAL A 111 -24.20 -3.03 -10.59
C VAL A 111 -25.23 -2.20 -11.36
N TYR A 112 -26.49 -2.66 -11.43
CA TYR A 112 -27.56 -1.92 -12.12
C TYR A 112 -27.84 -0.55 -11.48
N ASN A 113 -27.66 -0.45 -10.15
CA ASN A 113 -27.85 0.79 -9.40
C ASN A 113 -26.53 1.51 -9.06
N GLN A 114 -25.41 1.13 -9.70
CA GLN A 114 -24.07 1.57 -9.33
C GLN A 114 -23.95 3.09 -9.22
N LEU A 115 -24.48 3.84 -10.19
CA LEU A 115 -24.36 5.29 -10.24
C LEU A 115 -25.16 5.97 -9.11
N ALA A 116 -26.38 5.49 -8.83
CA ALA A 116 -27.20 6.00 -7.72
C ALA A 116 -26.57 5.67 -6.36
N LEU A 117 -26.07 4.45 -6.19
CA LEU A 117 -25.37 4.02 -4.98
C LEU A 117 -24.08 4.81 -4.75
N LEU A 118 -23.28 5.02 -5.80
CA LEU A 118 -22.04 5.79 -5.74
C LEU A 118 -22.29 7.24 -5.31
N TYR A 119 -23.26 7.92 -5.96
CA TYR A 119 -23.56 9.30 -5.61
C TYR A 119 -24.18 9.42 -4.23
N SER A 120 -25.12 8.56 -3.87
CA SER A 120 -25.78 8.59 -2.57
C SER A 120 -24.80 8.29 -1.43
N SER A 121 -23.97 7.25 -1.55
CA SER A 121 -22.98 6.90 -0.53
C SER A 121 -21.95 8.02 -0.35
N PHE A 122 -21.40 8.55 -1.44
CA PHE A 122 -20.40 9.61 -1.37
C PHE A 122 -20.99 10.91 -0.81
N PHE A 123 -22.23 11.25 -1.19
CA PHE A 123 -22.94 12.42 -0.70
C PHE A 123 -23.23 12.31 0.80
N ILE A 124 -23.79 11.17 1.26
CA ILE A 124 -24.07 10.91 2.67
C ILE A 124 -22.77 10.94 3.48
N GLY A 125 -21.73 10.25 3.03
CA GLY A 125 -20.41 10.24 3.68
C GLY A 125 -19.81 11.64 3.79
N SER A 126 -19.91 12.45 2.73
CA SER A 126 -19.42 13.84 2.72
C SER A 126 -20.20 14.72 3.70
N ILE A 127 -21.53 14.63 3.72
CA ILE A 127 -22.37 15.35 4.69
C ILE A 127 -22.02 14.94 6.12
N MET A 128 -21.82 13.64 6.37
CA MET A 128 -21.39 13.18 7.69
C MET A 128 -20.06 13.82 8.12
N LEU A 129 -19.07 13.90 7.23
CA LEU A 129 -17.81 14.57 7.57
C LEU A 129 -17.98 16.07 7.82
N LEU A 130 -18.83 16.76 7.04
CA LEU A 130 -19.12 18.18 7.25
C LEU A 130 -19.83 18.43 8.58
N CYS A 131 -20.89 17.65 8.88
CA CYS A 131 -21.61 17.74 10.15
C CYS A 131 -20.72 17.37 11.35
N GLY A 132 -19.92 16.31 11.21
CA GLY A 132 -18.93 15.91 12.21
C GLY A 132 -17.90 17.01 12.46
N ALA A 133 -17.32 17.58 11.41
CA ALA A 133 -16.36 18.68 11.51
C ALA A 133 -16.97 19.91 12.21
N LEU A 134 -18.21 20.27 11.88
CA LEU A 134 -18.93 21.36 12.52
C LEU A 134 -19.17 21.08 14.00
N TYR A 135 -19.65 19.87 14.32
CA TYR A 135 -19.88 19.45 15.70
C TYR A 135 -18.59 19.51 16.54
N PHE A 136 -17.49 18.93 16.04
CA PHE A 136 -16.21 18.94 16.75
C PHE A 136 -15.66 20.36 16.93
N ALA A 137 -15.77 21.22 15.90
CA ALA A 137 -15.31 22.60 16.00
C ALA A 137 -16.08 23.40 17.06
N LEU A 138 -17.40 23.17 17.18
CA LEU A 138 -18.27 23.88 18.11
C LEU A 138 -18.25 23.35 19.54
N LYS A 139 -18.24 22.02 19.73
CA LYS A 139 -18.52 21.39 21.03
C LYS A 139 -17.30 20.84 21.75
N TRP A 140 -16.23 20.50 21.04
CA TRP A 140 -15.11 19.81 21.66
C TRP A 140 -14.02 20.74 22.15
N ASP A 141 -13.35 20.32 23.21
CA ASP A 141 -12.11 20.91 23.69
C ASP A 141 -10.95 20.01 23.23
N PHE A 142 -10.03 20.54 22.43
CA PHE A 142 -8.96 19.74 21.86
C PHE A 142 -7.78 19.66 22.83
N LYS A 143 -7.25 18.44 23.02
CA LYS A 143 -6.14 18.14 23.92
C LYS A 143 -4.92 17.66 23.12
N GLY A 144 -3.73 17.90 23.66
CA GLY A 144 -2.49 17.30 23.16
C GLY A 144 -2.15 15.99 23.89
N PRO A 145 -1.44 15.05 23.26
CA PRO A 145 -0.93 15.07 21.89
C PRO A 145 -1.99 14.64 20.85
N SER A 146 -2.13 15.40 19.76
CA SER A 146 -3.09 15.14 18.67
C SER A 146 -2.78 15.94 17.41
N ILE A 147 -3.36 15.58 16.26
CA ILE A 147 -3.18 16.34 15.01
C ILE A 147 -3.64 17.80 15.18
N MET A 148 -4.77 18.03 15.85
CA MET A 148 -5.26 19.39 16.08
C MET A 148 -4.35 20.21 17.02
N ALA A 149 -3.60 19.55 17.90
CA ALA A 149 -2.58 20.22 18.70
C ALA A 149 -1.41 20.75 17.82
N ILE A 150 -1.00 20.00 16.79
CA ILE A 150 0.02 20.43 15.81
C ILE A 150 -0.46 21.68 15.04
N LEU A 151 -1.75 21.75 14.72
CA LEU A 151 -2.37 22.88 14.04
C LEU A 151 -2.71 24.05 14.97
N HIS A 152 -2.14 24.07 16.18
CA HIS A 152 -2.29 25.11 17.21
C HIS A 152 -3.75 25.45 17.51
N SER A 153 -4.59 24.42 17.65
CA SER A 153 -6.03 24.58 17.90
C SER A 153 -6.47 23.95 19.23
N VAL A 154 -5.56 23.90 20.21
CA VAL A 154 -5.81 23.41 21.58
C VAL A 154 -6.76 24.36 22.30
N GLY A 155 -7.64 23.82 23.15
CA GLY A 155 -8.58 24.64 23.92
C GLY A 155 -9.92 24.89 23.20
N HIS A 156 -10.80 25.63 23.88
CA HIS A 156 -12.02 26.20 23.31
C HIS A 156 -11.76 27.56 22.65
N PRO A 157 -12.27 27.81 21.43
CA PRO A 157 -12.10 29.11 20.77
C PRO A 157 -12.99 30.19 21.39
N HIS A 158 -12.43 31.40 21.57
CA HIS A 158 -13.12 32.54 22.17
C HIS A 158 -13.88 33.45 21.19
N ARG A 159 -13.55 33.41 19.88
CA ARG A 159 -14.13 34.29 18.85
C ARG A 159 -14.82 33.46 17.77
N VAL A 160 -15.91 33.98 17.19
CA VAL A 160 -16.67 33.31 16.09
C VAL A 160 -15.75 32.98 14.91
N LEU A 161 -14.87 33.89 14.51
CA LEU A 161 -13.90 33.65 13.43
C LEU A 161 -12.98 32.45 13.74
N ASN A 162 -12.62 32.24 15.00
CA ASN A 162 -11.80 31.09 15.40
C ASN A 162 -12.58 29.77 15.27
N TYR A 163 -13.91 29.77 15.48
CA TYR A 163 -14.74 28.60 15.21
C TYR A 163 -14.77 28.26 13.70
N ILE A 164 -14.85 29.26 12.83
CA ILE A 164 -14.84 29.07 11.37
C ILE A 164 -13.49 28.47 10.93
N TRP A 165 -12.37 29.06 11.35
CA TRP A 165 -11.05 28.50 11.04
C TRP A 165 -10.85 27.11 11.61
N ARG A 166 -11.35 26.87 12.83
CA ARG A 166 -11.31 25.55 13.46
C ARG A 166 -12.11 24.54 12.65
N TYR A 167 -13.31 24.88 12.19
CA TYR A 167 -14.12 24.03 11.31
C TYR A 167 -13.34 23.61 10.05
N PHE A 168 -12.75 24.56 9.33
CA PHE A 168 -11.97 24.25 8.13
C PHE A 168 -10.73 23.39 8.42
N LYS A 169 -10.03 23.63 9.54
CA LYS A 169 -8.91 22.79 9.98
C LYS A 169 -9.37 21.36 10.29
N VAL A 170 -10.48 21.20 11.02
CA VAL A 170 -11.03 19.88 11.34
C VAL A 170 -11.44 19.15 10.07
N LEU A 171 -12.20 19.82 9.19
CA LEU A 171 -12.63 19.25 7.92
C LEU A 171 -11.43 18.81 7.07
N PHE A 172 -10.41 19.66 6.97
CA PHE A 172 -9.17 19.34 6.28
C PHE A 172 -8.47 18.11 6.89
N VAL A 173 -8.36 18.01 8.22
CA VAL A 173 -7.77 16.84 8.89
C VAL A 173 -8.59 15.57 8.62
N LEU A 174 -9.91 15.64 8.70
CA LEU A 174 -10.78 14.49 8.45
C LEU A 174 -10.67 14.00 7.00
N LEU A 175 -10.66 14.92 6.03
CA LEU A 175 -10.50 14.58 4.61
C LEU A 175 -9.06 14.13 4.30
N ALA A 176 -8.05 14.75 4.91
CA ALA A 176 -6.65 14.38 4.72
C ALA A 176 -6.38 12.98 5.26
N PHE A 177 -6.92 12.66 6.43
CA PHE A 177 -6.84 11.30 6.96
C PHE A 177 -7.58 10.30 6.06
N PHE A 178 -8.76 10.66 5.54
CA PHE A 178 -9.47 9.83 4.59
C PHE A 178 -8.59 9.50 3.37
N VAL A 179 -8.05 10.51 2.70
CA VAL A 179 -7.26 10.33 1.47
C VAL A 179 -5.93 9.62 1.74
N ILE A 180 -5.18 10.07 2.74
CA ILE A 180 -3.77 9.68 2.94
C ILE A 180 -3.65 8.37 3.71
N VAL A 181 -4.57 8.12 4.64
CA VAL A 181 -4.46 7.00 5.58
C VAL A 181 -5.57 6.00 5.35
N PHE A 182 -6.84 6.40 5.46
CA PHE A 182 -7.94 5.45 5.40
C PHE A 182 -8.06 4.78 4.02
N ASN A 183 -8.14 5.58 2.95
CA ASN A 183 -8.30 5.07 1.60
C ASN A 183 -7.13 4.19 1.21
N LEU A 184 -5.91 4.69 1.43
CA LEU A 184 -4.69 3.93 1.17
C LEU A 184 -4.62 2.63 1.99
N LEU A 185 -4.85 2.67 3.30
CA LEU A 185 -4.80 1.46 4.12
C LEU A 185 -5.86 0.44 3.73
N PHE A 186 -7.09 0.86 3.45
CA PHE A 186 -8.14 -0.08 3.09
C PHE A 186 -7.99 -0.63 1.68
N GLU A 187 -7.64 0.22 0.72
CA GLU A 187 -7.39 -0.21 -0.65
C GLU A 187 -6.17 -1.13 -0.67
N TRP A 188 -5.07 -0.74 -0.04
CA TRP A 188 -3.86 -1.56 -0.02
C TRP A 188 -3.99 -2.81 0.84
N LEU A 189 -4.47 -2.75 2.08
CA LEU A 189 -4.54 -3.98 2.87
C LEU A 189 -5.57 -4.95 2.32
N ALA A 190 -6.72 -4.47 1.84
CA ALA A 190 -7.71 -5.38 1.29
C ALA A 190 -7.28 -6.02 -0.03
N ILE A 191 -6.30 -5.44 -0.73
CA ILE A 191 -5.77 -5.97 -1.99
C ILE A 191 -4.46 -6.73 -1.73
N ALA A 192 -3.45 -6.09 -1.13
CA ALA A 192 -2.12 -6.66 -0.92
C ALA A 192 -2.05 -7.73 0.19
N VAL A 193 -2.96 -7.70 1.19
CA VAL A 193 -2.97 -8.72 2.27
C VAL A 193 -3.82 -9.95 1.93
N ASP A 194 -4.52 -9.92 0.79
CA ASP A 194 -5.62 -10.84 0.54
C ASP A 194 -5.20 -12.29 0.32
N ALA A 195 -4.11 -12.57 -0.40
CA ALA A 195 -3.62 -13.95 -0.55
C ALA A 195 -2.09 -14.05 -0.50
N PRO A 196 -1.31 -13.20 -1.18
CA PRO A 196 0.15 -13.37 -1.23
C PRO A 196 0.83 -13.08 0.12
N LEU A 197 0.47 -11.99 0.81
CA LEU A 197 1.08 -11.69 2.11
C LEU A 197 0.67 -12.71 3.17
N ALA A 198 -0.61 -13.11 3.20
CA ALA A 198 -1.10 -14.17 4.07
C ALA A 198 -0.37 -15.50 3.80
N MET A 199 -0.12 -15.82 2.54
CA MET A 199 0.65 -17.00 2.14
C MET A 199 2.12 -16.90 2.56
N ILE A 200 2.78 -15.74 2.39
CA ILE A 200 4.16 -15.53 2.87
C ILE A 200 4.22 -15.69 4.40
N VAL A 201 3.27 -15.11 5.12
CA VAL A 201 3.17 -15.23 6.58
C VAL A 201 2.93 -16.68 7.00
N LEU A 202 2.06 -17.40 6.29
CA LEU A 202 1.78 -18.81 6.53
C LEU A 202 2.98 -19.71 6.21
N LEU A 203 3.68 -19.48 5.09
CA LEU A 203 4.90 -20.22 4.75
C LEU A 203 6.01 -19.95 5.77
N ALA A 204 6.17 -18.71 6.20
CA ALA A 204 7.09 -18.36 7.29
C ALA A 204 6.68 -19.05 8.60
N TYR A 205 5.38 -19.14 8.89
CA TYR A 205 4.83 -19.87 10.02
C TYR A 205 5.15 -21.37 9.95
N ILE A 206 4.84 -22.04 8.83
CA ILE A 206 5.11 -23.46 8.62
C ILE A 206 6.62 -23.73 8.71
N PHE A 207 7.45 -22.90 8.08
CA PHE A 207 8.91 -23.03 8.14
C PHE A 207 9.43 -22.88 9.58
N TYR A 208 8.94 -21.88 10.32
CA TYR A 208 9.31 -21.69 11.72
C TYR A 208 8.84 -22.86 12.58
N PHE A 209 7.59 -23.31 12.40
CA PHE A 209 7.01 -24.46 13.07
C PHE A 209 7.83 -25.73 12.83
N VAL A 210 8.10 -26.09 11.58
CA VAL A 210 8.89 -27.29 11.23
C VAL A 210 10.29 -27.22 11.86
N LYS A 211 10.93 -26.05 11.81
CA LYS A 211 12.29 -25.87 12.35
C LYS A 211 12.34 -25.79 13.88
N HIS A 212 11.27 -25.33 14.53
CA HIS A 212 11.24 -25.02 15.97
C HIS A 212 10.10 -25.74 16.71
N ALA A 213 9.56 -26.84 16.17
CA ALA A 213 8.36 -27.52 16.65
C ALA A 213 8.38 -27.81 18.16
N LYS A 214 9.56 -28.17 18.72
CA LYS A 214 9.74 -28.46 20.15
C LYS A 214 9.64 -27.24 21.07
N ARG A 215 9.76 -26.02 20.54
CA ARG A 215 9.69 -24.74 21.26
C ARG A 215 8.46 -23.91 20.87
N PHE A 216 7.61 -24.47 20.02
CA PHE A 216 6.51 -23.73 19.42
C PHE A 216 5.27 -23.77 20.32
N HIS A 217 4.88 -22.61 20.86
CA HIS A 217 3.60 -22.43 21.54
C HIS A 217 2.62 -21.76 20.56
N PRO A 218 1.55 -22.45 20.11
CA PRO A 218 0.60 -21.92 19.12
C PRO A 218 0.00 -20.57 19.51
N GLU A 219 -0.38 -20.44 20.78
CA GLU A 219 -0.90 -19.20 21.37
C GLU A 219 0.07 -18.02 21.26
N SER A 220 1.39 -18.27 21.16
CA SER A 220 2.38 -17.20 21.13
C SER A 220 2.56 -16.57 19.75
N PHE A 221 2.38 -17.30 18.65
CA PHE A 221 2.75 -16.79 17.32
C PHE A 221 1.62 -16.00 16.66
N LEU A 222 0.40 -16.55 16.62
CA LEU A 222 -0.76 -15.81 16.10
C LEU A 222 -0.98 -14.53 16.90
N TYR A 223 -0.90 -14.63 18.23
CA TYR A 223 -0.91 -13.47 19.11
C TYR A 223 0.21 -12.48 18.78
N ARG A 224 1.46 -12.95 18.57
CA ARG A 224 2.58 -12.07 18.19
C ARG A 224 2.37 -11.40 16.84
N ILE A 225 1.78 -12.06 15.85
CA ILE A 225 1.48 -11.43 14.56
C ILE A 225 0.40 -10.37 14.72
N GLY A 226 -0.69 -10.70 15.42
CA GLY A 226 -1.76 -9.74 15.72
C GLY A 226 -1.23 -8.52 16.47
N ASP A 227 -0.46 -8.74 17.55
CA ASP A 227 0.21 -7.72 18.35
C ASP A 227 1.26 -6.94 17.54
N THR A 228 1.96 -7.57 16.59
CA THR A 228 2.88 -6.86 15.68
C THR A 228 2.12 -5.94 14.73
N GLY A 229 1.00 -6.40 14.17
CA GLY A 229 0.13 -5.58 13.33
C GLY A 229 -0.45 -4.40 14.09
N GLU A 230 -1.07 -4.65 15.26
CA GLU A 230 -1.62 -3.61 16.13
C GLU A 230 -0.55 -2.58 16.53
N ARG A 231 0.62 -3.04 17.01
CA ARG A 231 1.73 -2.14 17.32
C ARG A 231 2.20 -1.37 16.11
N PHE A 232 2.34 -2.00 14.94
CA PHE A 232 2.73 -1.31 13.72
C PHE A 232 1.74 -0.16 13.43
N TYR A 233 0.43 -0.43 13.49
CA TYR A 233 -0.60 0.59 13.33
C TYR A 233 -0.50 1.70 14.38
N GLU A 234 -0.38 1.36 15.65
CA GLU A 234 -0.26 2.34 16.73
C GLU A 234 0.98 3.23 16.59
N HIS A 235 2.12 2.66 16.17
CA HIS A 235 3.36 3.40 15.96
C HIS A 235 3.26 4.30 14.72
N VAL A 236 2.77 3.78 13.60
CA VAL A 236 2.59 4.55 12.35
C VAL A 236 1.61 5.69 12.56
N LEU A 237 0.45 5.43 13.18
CA LEU A 237 -0.56 6.45 13.47
C LEU A 237 -0.08 7.41 14.57
N GLY A 238 0.73 6.93 15.52
CA GLY A 238 1.38 7.74 16.53
C GLY A 238 2.22 8.88 15.96
N HIS A 239 2.82 8.69 14.78
CA HIS A 239 3.61 9.74 14.12
C HIS A 239 2.81 10.98 13.73
N PHE A 240 1.51 10.83 13.49
CA PHE A 240 0.66 11.95 13.13
C PHE A 240 0.33 12.84 14.35
N LYS A 241 0.62 12.40 15.59
CA LYS A 241 0.35 13.17 16.81
C LYS A 241 1.40 14.24 17.13
N TYR A 242 2.59 14.14 16.55
CA TYR A 242 3.71 15.04 16.84
C TYR A 242 4.19 15.75 15.58
N LYS A 243 4.51 17.03 15.71
CA LYS A 243 4.93 17.89 14.58
C LYS A 243 6.21 17.38 13.94
N GLU A 244 7.13 16.91 14.77
CA GLU A 244 8.46 16.44 14.41
C GLU A 244 8.40 15.16 13.56
N THR A 245 7.37 14.33 13.78
CA THR A 245 7.22 13.04 13.11
C THR A 245 6.10 13.00 12.08
N LEU A 246 5.24 14.01 12.01
CA LEU A 246 4.10 14.05 11.07
C LEU A 246 4.55 13.85 9.62
N LEU A 247 5.58 14.57 9.21
CA LEU A 247 6.11 14.51 7.85
C LEU A 247 6.79 13.16 7.56
N LEU A 248 7.37 12.51 8.59
CA LEU A 248 7.87 11.14 8.48
C LEU A 248 6.72 10.14 8.29
N GLY A 249 5.59 10.35 8.97
CA GLY A 249 4.37 9.56 8.76
C GLY A 249 3.82 9.71 7.34
N ILE A 250 3.74 10.95 6.83
CA ILE A 250 3.28 11.25 5.46
C ILE A 250 4.20 10.60 4.40
N SER A 251 5.51 10.78 4.53
CA SER A 251 6.46 10.11 3.61
C SER A 251 6.43 8.59 3.74
N GLY A 252 6.17 8.07 4.95
CA GLY A 252 5.96 6.65 5.18
C GLY A 252 4.76 6.10 4.44
N MET A 253 3.63 6.81 4.47
CA MET A 253 2.45 6.44 3.67
C MET A 253 2.77 6.45 2.18
N LEU A 254 3.48 7.47 1.68
CA LEU A 254 3.86 7.52 0.27
C LEU A 254 4.75 6.34 -0.14
N VAL A 255 5.69 5.93 0.72
CA VAL A 255 6.57 4.79 0.45
C VAL A 255 5.85 3.45 0.59
N LEU A 256 4.92 3.32 1.54
CA LEU A 256 4.07 2.13 1.67
C LEU A 256 3.20 1.91 0.43
N HIS A 257 2.76 2.99 -0.22
CA HIS A 257 2.08 2.93 -1.51
C HIS A 257 2.88 2.21 -2.59
N LEU A 258 4.15 2.58 -2.72
CA LEU A 258 5.05 1.96 -3.68
C LEU A 258 5.20 0.45 -3.41
N LEU A 259 5.26 0.08 -2.12
CA LEU A 259 5.38 -1.31 -1.70
C LEU A 259 4.09 -2.12 -1.89
N SER A 260 2.91 -1.50 -1.80
CA SER A 260 1.66 -2.20 -2.12
C SER A 260 1.58 -2.51 -3.61
N ASP A 261 2.03 -1.60 -4.48
CA ASP A 261 2.00 -1.82 -5.92
C ASP A 261 2.99 -2.93 -6.34
N PHE A 262 4.10 -3.08 -5.62
CA PHE A 262 4.95 -4.27 -5.75
C PHE A 262 4.15 -5.57 -5.50
N ALA A 263 3.36 -5.62 -4.43
CA ALA A 263 2.57 -6.80 -4.09
C ALA A 263 1.42 -7.04 -5.08
N ASN A 264 0.80 -5.97 -5.59
CA ASN A 264 -0.35 -6.03 -6.48
C ASN A 264 0.02 -6.34 -7.94
N PHE A 265 1.21 -5.97 -8.39
CA PHE A 265 1.63 -6.15 -9.78
C PHE A 265 2.70 -7.24 -9.91
N ILE A 266 3.84 -7.07 -9.24
CA ILE A 266 5.01 -7.92 -9.47
C ILE A 266 4.78 -9.35 -8.98
N LEU A 267 4.19 -9.55 -7.80
CA LEU A 267 3.93 -10.91 -7.30
C LEU A 267 2.98 -11.69 -8.21
N PRO A 268 1.82 -11.13 -8.63
CA PRO A 268 0.97 -11.75 -9.65
C PRO A 268 1.69 -12.14 -10.93
N TYR A 269 2.50 -11.24 -11.53
CA TYR A 269 3.23 -11.55 -12.76
C TYR A 269 4.27 -12.67 -12.61
N LEU A 270 4.87 -12.81 -11.41
CA LEU A 270 5.87 -13.83 -11.11
C LEU A 270 5.27 -15.22 -10.87
N PHE A 271 4.14 -15.26 -10.15
CA PHE A 271 3.53 -16.52 -9.71
C PHE A 271 2.32 -16.92 -10.54
N SER A 272 2.00 -16.15 -11.60
CA SER A 272 0.80 -16.34 -12.41
C SER A 272 -0.49 -16.28 -11.58
N LEU A 273 -0.49 -15.48 -10.51
CA LEU A 273 -1.69 -15.25 -9.71
C LEU A 273 -2.57 -14.27 -10.48
N ARG A 274 -3.84 -14.59 -10.67
CA ARG A 274 -4.79 -13.67 -11.31
C ARG A 274 -5.64 -13.04 -10.22
N ASP A 275 -5.24 -11.88 -9.72
CA ASP A 275 -6.17 -11.07 -8.93
C ASP A 275 -7.21 -10.52 -9.89
N VAL A 276 -8.42 -11.07 -9.81
CA VAL A 276 -9.54 -10.73 -10.70
C VAL A 276 -9.83 -9.22 -10.68
N PHE A 277 -9.61 -8.54 -9.55
CA PHE A 277 -9.92 -7.12 -9.41
C PHE A 277 -9.06 -6.23 -10.30
N TYR A 278 -7.73 -6.40 -10.27
CA TYR A 278 -6.83 -5.57 -11.09
C TYR A 278 -6.76 -6.04 -12.54
N TYR A 279 -6.63 -7.35 -12.76
CA TYR A 279 -6.40 -7.87 -14.11
C TYR A 279 -7.62 -7.70 -15.02
N HIS A 280 -8.84 -7.77 -14.49
CA HIS A 280 -10.02 -7.50 -15.30
C HIS A 280 -10.08 -6.03 -15.76
N ALA A 281 -9.63 -5.10 -14.91
CA ALA A 281 -9.68 -3.67 -15.20
C ALA A 281 -8.50 -3.14 -16.02
N LEU A 282 -7.33 -3.79 -15.92
CA LEU A 282 -6.11 -3.43 -16.66
C LEU A 282 -5.98 -4.16 -18.00
N GLY A 283 -6.70 -5.28 -18.18
CA GLY A 283 -6.62 -6.14 -19.34
C GLY A 283 -5.70 -7.36 -19.11
N SER A 284 -5.56 -8.20 -20.13
CA SER A 284 -4.75 -9.42 -20.03
C SER A 284 -3.25 -9.07 -20.13
N HIS A 285 -2.60 -8.88 -18.98
CA HIS A 285 -1.15 -8.89 -18.91
C HIS A 285 -0.63 -10.31 -19.04
N GLU A 286 0.43 -10.48 -19.83
CA GLU A 286 1.15 -11.73 -19.92
C GLU A 286 2.00 -11.97 -18.66
N THR A 287 2.13 -13.24 -18.26
CA THR A 287 2.97 -13.59 -17.12
C THR A 287 4.43 -13.58 -17.52
N ILE A 288 5.34 -13.42 -16.56
CA ILE A 288 6.78 -13.46 -16.87
C ILE A 288 7.16 -14.82 -17.46
N TYR A 289 6.51 -15.90 -17.02
CA TYR A 289 6.72 -17.23 -17.60
C TYR A 289 6.30 -17.34 -19.06
N SER A 290 5.14 -16.78 -19.44
CA SER A 290 4.71 -16.80 -20.85
C SER A 290 5.65 -16.00 -21.72
N LEU A 291 6.08 -14.82 -21.27
CA LEU A 291 7.02 -13.97 -22.00
C LEU A 291 8.39 -14.65 -22.17
N ILE A 292 8.91 -15.31 -21.13
CA ILE A 292 10.13 -16.14 -21.24
C ILE A 292 9.95 -17.22 -22.30
N SER A 293 8.80 -17.91 -22.33
CA SER A 293 8.55 -18.98 -23.29
C SER A 293 8.57 -18.47 -24.74
N VAL A 294 8.03 -17.27 -24.98
CA VAL A 294 8.06 -16.59 -26.28
C VAL A 294 9.49 -16.22 -26.66
N ASP A 295 10.24 -15.59 -25.75
CA ASP A 295 11.60 -15.12 -26.03
C ASP A 295 12.63 -16.26 -26.14
N VAL A 296 12.35 -17.44 -25.60
CA VAL A 296 13.18 -18.65 -25.73
C VAL A 296 12.88 -19.42 -27.02
N ALA A 297 11.68 -19.30 -27.58
CA ALA A 297 11.26 -20.07 -28.74
C ALA A 297 12.21 -19.87 -29.93
N GLY A 298 12.75 -20.98 -30.44
CA GLY A 298 13.66 -20.98 -31.59
C GLY A 298 15.11 -20.55 -31.31
N LYS A 299 15.48 -20.28 -30.05
CA LYS A 299 16.86 -19.92 -29.67
C LYS A 299 17.69 -21.13 -29.27
N SER A 300 19.02 -20.99 -29.35
CA SER A 300 19.94 -22.01 -28.83
C SER A 300 19.86 -22.13 -27.30
N LEU A 301 20.36 -23.23 -26.72
CA LEU A 301 20.36 -23.43 -25.26
C LEU A 301 21.07 -22.29 -24.51
N ILE A 302 22.20 -21.80 -25.04
CA ILE A 302 22.98 -20.73 -24.43
C ILE A 302 22.20 -19.41 -24.44
N GLU A 303 21.60 -19.06 -25.57
CA GLU A 303 20.77 -17.86 -25.68
C GLU A 303 19.53 -17.93 -24.79
N SER A 304 18.93 -19.12 -24.66
CA SER A 304 17.80 -19.36 -23.76
C SER A 304 18.18 -19.13 -22.30
N ILE A 305 19.36 -19.58 -21.89
CA ILE A 305 19.91 -19.29 -20.55
C ILE A 305 20.11 -17.78 -20.37
N PHE A 306 20.61 -17.08 -21.39
CA PHE A 306 20.76 -15.62 -21.31
C PHE A 306 19.41 -14.90 -21.18
N VAL A 307 18.38 -15.30 -21.93
CA VAL A 307 17.01 -14.77 -21.78
C VAL A 307 16.54 -14.93 -20.33
N ILE A 308 16.60 -16.15 -19.79
CA ILE A 308 16.16 -16.44 -18.41
C ILE A 308 16.92 -15.60 -17.39
N LEU A 309 18.24 -15.48 -17.52
CA LEU A 309 19.06 -14.68 -16.61
C LEU A 309 18.74 -13.18 -16.70
N VAL A 310 18.46 -12.65 -17.90
CA VAL A 310 18.03 -11.26 -18.09
C VAL A 310 16.69 -11.01 -17.39
N TYR A 311 15.72 -11.91 -17.53
CA TYR A 311 14.43 -11.82 -16.81
C TYR A 311 14.63 -11.84 -15.28
N ILE A 312 15.45 -12.76 -14.75
CA ILE A 312 15.76 -12.81 -13.32
C ILE A 312 16.41 -11.50 -12.85
N CYS A 313 17.38 -10.98 -13.60
CA CYS A 313 18.04 -9.71 -13.28
C CYS A 313 17.05 -8.53 -13.30
N ASN A 314 16.16 -8.48 -14.28
CA ASN A 314 15.12 -7.45 -14.38
C ASN A 314 14.15 -7.51 -13.19
N VAL A 315 13.67 -8.69 -12.83
CA VAL A 315 12.79 -8.91 -11.66
C VAL A 315 13.49 -8.47 -10.38
N LEU A 316 14.74 -8.86 -10.16
CA LEU A 316 15.51 -8.41 -9.00
C LEU A 316 15.72 -6.89 -9.02
N GLY A 317 15.96 -6.31 -10.20
CA GLY A 317 16.16 -4.88 -10.40
C GLY A 317 14.92 -4.08 -9.99
N ILE A 318 13.75 -4.45 -10.50
CA ILE A 318 12.50 -3.75 -10.18
C ILE A 318 12.14 -3.91 -8.70
N ILE A 319 12.32 -5.10 -8.12
CA ILE A 319 12.13 -5.35 -6.68
C ILE A 319 13.03 -4.45 -5.84
N LEU A 320 14.32 -4.35 -6.20
CA LEU A 320 15.26 -3.50 -5.47
C LEU A 320 14.90 -2.01 -5.59
N LEU A 321 14.52 -1.55 -6.78
CA LEU A 321 14.11 -0.15 -6.99
C LEU A 321 12.86 0.22 -6.19
N LEU A 322 11.90 -0.70 -6.06
CA LEU A 322 10.68 -0.53 -5.25
C LEU A 322 10.95 -0.67 -3.74
N ALA A 323 11.86 -1.56 -3.33
CA ALA A 323 12.13 -1.84 -1.92
C ALA A 323 13.06 -0.82 -1.25
N ILE A 324 14.04 -0.25 -1.98
CA ILE A 324 15.03 0.67 -1.41
C ILE A 324 14.39 1.90 -0.76
N PRO A 325 13.38 2.59 -1.34
CA PRO A 325 12.69 3.70 -0.66
C PRO A 325 12.09 3.27 0.68
N GLY A 326 11.48 2.08 0.74
CA GLY A 326 11.00 1.43 1.98
C GLY A 326 12.09 1.25 3.04
N ILE A 327 13.22 0.70 2.61
CA ILE A 327 14.37 0.45 3.48
C ILE A 327 14.97 1.78 4.00
N LEU A 328 15.08 2.79 3.13
CA LEU A 328 15.58 4.11 3.49
C LEU A 328 14.66 4.82 4.48
N TRP A 329 13.35 4.78 4.23
CA TRP A 329 12.36 5.30 5.18
C TRP A 329 12.50 4.62 6.55
N TYR A 330 12.64 3.29 6.59
CA TYR A 330 12.85 2.56 7.84
C TYR A 330 14.15 2.96 8.57
N PHE A 331 15.24 3.20 7.83
CA PHE A 331 16.49 3.68 8.44
C PHE A 331 16.35 5.09 9.01
N ILE A 332 15.67 6.00 8.32
CA ILE A 332 15.37 7.36 8.80
C ILE A 332 14.50 7.26 10.06
N TYR A 333 13.44 6.44 10.00
CA TYR A 333 12.51 6.22 11.10
C TYR A 333 13.20 5.70 12.37
N THR A 334 14.08 4.72 12.22
CA THR A 334 14.79 4.13 13.36
C THR A 334 16.04 4.91 13.78
N GLY A 335 16.40 5.98 13.07
CA GLY A 335 17.65 6.73 13.28
C GLY A 335 18.92 5.88 13.05
N LYS A 336 18.80 4.72 12.40
CA LYS A 336 19.92 3.80 12.19
C LYS A 336 20.76 4.25 11.00
N LEU A 337 22.08 4.10 11.11
CA LEU A 337 23.01 4.36 10.02
C LEU A 337 22.78 3.37 8.87
N ILE A 338 22.77 3.89 7.64
CA ILE A 338 22.65 3.07 6.42
C ILE A 338 23.91 2.20 6.30
N ARG A 339 23.80 0.89 6.49
CA ARG A 339 24.92 -0.05 6.34
C ARG A 339 24.53 -1.17 5.38
N ILE A 340 24.85 -0.98 4.10
CA ILE A 340 24.59 -1.98 3.07
C ILE A 340 25.73 -2.99 3.03
N ARG A 341 25.39 -4.28 3.11
CA ARG A 341 26.36 -5.39 2.95
C ARG A 341 26.80 -5.47 1.49
N ARG A 342 28.07 -5.84 1.25
CA ARG A 342 28.68 -5.89 -0.09
C ARG A 342 27.90 -6.73 -1.09
N TRP A 343 27.31 -7.84 -0.67
CA TRP A 343 26.57 -8.73 -1.55
C TRP A 343 25.25 -8.09 -2.05
N TYR A 344 24.62 -7.20 -1.28
CA TYR A 344 23.46 -6.44 -1.79
C TYR A 344 23.87 -5.49 -2.91
N LEU A 345 25.04 -4.86 -2.80
CA LEU A 345 25.59 -4.02 -3.88
C LEU A 345 25.89 -4.88 -5.12
N LEU A 346 26.45 -6.08 -4.97
CA LEU A 346 26.66 -7.01 -6.09
C LEU A 346 25.35 -7.29 -6.83
N VAL A 347 24.29 -7.68 -6.11
CA VAL A 347 22.98 -7.97 -6.74
C VAL A 347 22.43 -6.73 -7.42
N PHE A 348 22.46 -5.56 -6.76
CA PHE A 348 21.97 -4.31 -7.34
C PHE A 348 22.71 -3.93 -8.64
N TYR A 349 24.04 -3.94 -8.64
CA TYR A 349 24.82 -3.58 -9.82
C TYR A 349 24.84 -4.65 -10.91
N LEU A 350 24.42 -5.88 -10.61
CA LEU A 350 24.13 -6.89 -11.61
C LEU A 350 22.75 -6.67 -12.25
N SER A 351 21.74 -6.37 -11.43
CA SER A 351 20.34 -6.30 -11.87
C SER A 351 20.00 -5.01 -12.61
N ILE A 352 20.49 -3.85 -12.13
CA ILE A 352 20.06 -2.54 -12.63
C ILE A 352 20.54 -2.27 -14.07
N PRO A 353 21.81 -2.51 -14.45
CA PRO A 353 22.22 -2.32 -15.84
C PRO A 353 21.47 -3.24 -16.81
N SER A 354 21.23 -4.49 -16.41
CA SER A 354 20.41 -5.42 -17.21
C SER A 354 18.99 -4.88 -17.41
N LEU A 355 18.35 -4.37 -16.35
CA LEU A 355 17.02 -3.75 -16.42
C LEU A 355 17.00 -2.50 -17.30
N LEU A 356 18.03 -1.66 -17.24
CA LEU A 356 18.08 -0.41 -18.02
C LEU A 356 18.35 -0.64 -19.51
N ILE A 357 19.14 -1.66 -19.88
CA ILE A 357 19.56 -1.90 -21.27
C ILE A 357 18.63 -2.90 -21.98
N ALA A 358 18.13 -3.90 -21.25
CA ALA A 358 17.19 -4.91 -21.72
C ALA A 358 16.00 -4.97 -20.75
N SER A 359 15.23 -3.89 -20.71
CA SER A 359 14.03 -3.84 -19.89
C SER A 359 13.05 -4.93 -20.30
N THR A 360 12.40 -5.52 -19.32
CA THR A 360 11.26 -6.43 -19.47
C THR A 360 10.01 -5.87 -18.81
N PHE A 361 10.09 -4.65 -18.28
CA PHE A 361 8.99 -3.97 -17.60
C PHE A 361 8.86 -2.54 -18.13
N ASN A 362 7.65 -2.17 -18.50
CA ASN A 362 7.27 -0.79 -18.79
C ASN A 362 6.46 -0.23 -17.64
N ILE A 363 6.87 0.94 -17.15
CA ILE A 363 6.14 1.65 -16.11
C ILE A 363 5.30 2.70 -16.81
N VAL A 364 4.00 2.48 -16.84
CA VAL A 364 3.06 3.31 -17.59
C VAL A 364 1.93 3.76 -16.71
N SER A 365 1.25 4.81 -17.14
CA SER A 365 0.03 5.25 -16.49
C SER A 365 -1.10 4.27 -16.80
N ILE A 366 -1.91 3.92 -15.80
CA ILE A 366 -3.12 3.12 -16.01
C ILE A 366 -4.05 3.89 -16.96
N SER A 367 -4.44 3.26 -18.06
CA SER A 367 -5.29 3.85 -19.12
C SER A 367 -6.79 3.63 -18.89
N SER A 368 -7.15 2.79 -17.93
CA SER A 368 -8.54 2.52 -17.55
C SER A 368 -9.20 3.78 -16.97
N LYS A 369 -10.50 3.96 -17.25
CA LYS A 369 -11.30 5.04 -16.64
C LYS A 369 -11.70 4.75 -15.20
N VAL A 370 -11.62 3.48 -14.80
CA VAL A 370 -12.12 2.99 -13.50
C VAL A 370 -11.01 2.96 -12.45
N LEU A 371 -9.77 2.68 -12.88
CA LEU A 371 -8.60 2.64 -12.04
C LEU A 371 -7.68 3.82 -12.34
N VAL A 372 -7.01 4.29 -11.30
CA VAL A 372 -6.12 5.45 -11.36
C VAL A 372 -4.80 5.03 -10.72
N GLY A 373 -3.69 5.28 -11.39
CA GLY A 373 -2.37 4.99 -10.86
C GLY A 373 -1.34 4.64 -11.92
N VAL A 374 -0.41 3.78 -11.51
CA VAL A 374 0.72 3.30 -12.31
C VAL A 374 0.59 1.79 -12.48
N ASP A 375 0.91 1.33 -13.66
CA ASP A 375 1.01 -0.08 -14.00
C ASP A 375 2.46 -0.43 -14.33
N ILE A 376 2.88 -1.64 -13.98
CA ILE A 376 4.20 -2.19 -14.28
C ILE A 376 4.00 -3.34 -15.27
N VAL A 377 3.88 -3.01 -16.54
CA VAL A 377 3.50 -3.96 -17.59
C VAL A 377 4.73 -4.78 -18.02
N PRO A 378 4.73 -6.11 -17.83
CA PRO A 378 5.79 -6.95 -18.35
C PRO A 378 5.69 -7.05 -19.87
N HIS A 379 6.84 -7.13 -20.55
CA HIS A 379 6.91 -7.26 -22.02
C HIS A 379 8.10 -8.12 -22.47
N ILE A 380 8.08 -8.52 -23.75
CA ILE A 380 9.18 -9.25 -24.39
C ILE A 380 10.46 -8.41 -24.44
N ILE A 381 11.63 -9.05 -24.38
CA ILE A 381 12.91 -8.34 -24.43
C ILE A 381 13.09 -7.70 -25.82
N ASN A 382 13.10 -6.37 -25.88
CA ASN A 382 13.34 -5.62 -27.12
C ASN A 382 14.63 -4.80 -27.01
N THR A 383 15.76 -5.40 -27.40
CA THR A 383 17.06 -4.73 -27.37
C THR A 383 17.88 -5.09 -28.61
N LEU A 384 18.67 -4.12 -29.08
CA LEU A 384 19.60 -4.30 -30.21
C LEU A 384 20.93 -4.93 -29.76
N ILE A 385 21.23 -4.92 -28.46
CA ILE A 385 22.50 -5.41 -27.92
C ILE A 385 22.36 -6.91 -27.58
N PRO A 386 23.31 -7.78 -27.98
CA PRO A 386 23.26 -9.19 -27.63
C PRO A 386 23.16 -9.42 -26.12
N LEU A 387 22.22 -10.28 -25.70
CA LEU A 387 21.93 -10.50 -24.26
C LEU A 387 23.15 -10.99 -23.47
N GLY A 388 23.99 -11.83 -24.08
CA GLY A 388 25.24 -12.28 -23.46
C GLY A 388 26.19 -11.12 -23.12
N SER A 389 26.27 -10.10 -23.99
CA SER A 389 27.07 -8.89 -23.76
C SER A 389 26.49 -8.03 -22.63
N ILE A 390 25.16 -7.91 -22.55
CA ILE A 390 24.48 -7.18 -21.47
C ILE A 390 24.75 -7.85 -20.13
N LEU A 391 24.60 -9.18 -20.05
CA LEU A 391 24.86 -9.94 -18.82
C LEU A 391 26.35 -9.89 -18.42
N ALA A 392 27.27 -10.06 -19.37
CA ALA A 392 28.70 -9.97 -19.10
C ALA A 392 29.09 -8.57 -18.60
N GLY A 393 28.60 -7.50 -19.25
CA GLY A 393 28.83 -6.13 -18.83
C GLY A 393 28.27 -5.84 -17.43
N SER A 394 27.05 -6.30 -17.16
CA SER A 394 26.41 -6.16 -15.84
C SER A 394 27.18 -6.91 -14.75
N LEU A 395 27.64 -8.13 -15.05
CA LEU A 395 28.45 -8.93 -14.12
C LEU A 395 29.82 -8.28 -13.84
N VAL A 396 30.51 -7.79 -14.87
CA VAL A 396 31.78 -7.09 -14.70
C VAL A 396 31.60 -5.85 -13.82
N LEU A 397 30.57 -5.04 -14.07
CA LEU A 397 30.26 -3.88 -13.23
C LEU A 397 29.97 -4.28 -11.77
N ALA A 398 29.15 -5.31 -11.59
CA ALA A 398 28.82 -5.84 -10.27
C ALA A 398 30.06 -6.31 -9.51
N LEU A 399 30.97 -7.04 -10.17
CA LEU A 399 32.21 -7.52 -9.59
C LEU A 399 33.15 -6.35 -9.22
N ILE A 400 33.28 -5.33 -10.09
CA ILE A 400 34.06 -4.12 -9.78
C ILE A 400 33.56 -3.47 -8.48
N PHE A 401 32.25 -3.26 -8.36
CA PHE A 401 31.68 -2.68 -7.14
C PHE A 401 31.80 -3.61 -5.93
N TRP A 402 31.65 -4.92 -6.10
CA TRP A 402 31.76 -5.89 -5.01
C TRP A 402 33.18 -5.99 -4.43
N PHE A 403 34.20 -6.10 -5.31
CA PHE A 403 35.60 -6.10 -4.89
C PHE A 403 36.02 -4.71 -4.38
N GLY A 404 35.63 -3.64 -5.07
CA GLY A 404 35.90 -2.26 -4.69
C GLY A 404 35.29 -1.88 -3.34
N ALA A 405 34.11 -2.42 -2.99
CA ALA A 405 33.46 -2.21 -1.69
C ALA A 405 34.23 -2.78 -0.48
N ARG A 406 35.41 -3.38 -0.70
CA ARG A 406 36.42 -3.60 0.36
C ARG A 406 36.94 -2.29 0.92
N PHE A 407 37.12 -1.28 0.07
CA PHE A 407 37.50 0.07 0.46
C PHE A 407 36.26 0.85 0.87
N GLU A 408 36.34 1.54 2.00
CA GLU A 408 35.19 2.23 2.58
C GLU A 408 34.66 3.35 1.68
N ILE A 409 35.55 4.11 1.04
CA ILE A 409 35.20 5.21 0.14
C ILE A 409 34.37 4.69 -1.05
N ILE A 410 34.83 3.61 -1.70
CA ILE A 410 34.12 3.00 -2.83
C ILE A 410 32.77 2.43 -2.38
N ARG A 411 32.71 1.74 -1.23
CA ARG A 411 31.45 1.22 -0.67
C ARG A 411 30.44 2.33 -0.41
N LYS A 412 30.87 3.45 0.19
CA LYS A 412 30.03 4.62 0.46
C LYS A 412 29.54 5.25 -0.85
N GLY A 413 30.44 5.46 -1.81
CA GLY A 413 30.09 5.98 -3.14
C GLY A 413 29.09 5.10 -3.90
N ALA A 414 29.32 3.78 -3.90
CA ALA A 414 28.41 2.80 -4.50
C ALA A 414 27.04 2.80 -3.80
N THR A 415 27.01 2.86 -2.47
CA THR A 415 25.76 2.96 -1.72
C THR A 415 24.99 4.23 -2.08
N ILE A 416 25.66 5.38 -2.16
CA ILE A 416 25.06 6.66 -2.54
C ILE A 416 24.51 6.61 -3.97
N LEU A 417 25.28 6.05 -4.92
CA LEU A 417 24.84 5.91 -6.31
C LEU A 417 23.60 4.99 -6.42
N ALA A 418 23.56 3.88 -5.70
CA ALA A 418 22.39 3.00 -5.64
C ALA A 418 21.15 3.71 -5.09
N ILE A 419 21.33 4.53 -4.03
CA ILE A 419 20.27 5.35 -3.46
C ILE A 419 19.77 6.38 -4.48
N ILE A 420 20.67 7.10 -5.16
CA ILE A 420 20.31 8.09 -6.19
C ILE A 420 19.49 7.44 -7.30
N LEU A 421 19.95 6.30 -7.85
CA LEU A 421 19.23 5.59 -8.92
C LEU A 421 17.83 5.16 -8.47
N SER A 422 17.71 4.64 -7.25
CA SER A 422 16.40 4.30 -6.66
C SER A 422 15.52 5.53 -6.44
N GLN A 423 16.07 6.67 -6.03
CA GLN A 423 15.29 7.90 -5.87
C GLN A 423 14.83 8.50 -7.21
N VAL A 424 15.65 8.40 -8.26
CA VAL A 424 15.25 8.79 -9.63
C VAL A 424 14.07 7.94 -10.09
N PHE A 425 14.16 6.62 -9.89
CA PHE A 425 13.06 5.70 -10.16
C PHE A 425 11.80 6.07 -9.36
N PHE A 426 11.93 6.30 -8.05
CA PHE A 426 10.81 6.64 -7.19
C PHE A 426 10.15 7.98 -7.57
N ALA A 427 10.95 8.96 -7.99
CA ALA A 427 10.48 10.24 -8.52
C ALA A 427 9.67 10.05 -9.80
N TYR A 428 10.20 9.25 -10.74
CA TYR A 428 9.52 8.92 -11.99
C TYR A 428 8.19 8.20 -11.73
N TYR A 429 8.20 7.16 -10.89
CA TYR A 429 7.01 6.42 -10.48
C TYR A 429 5.94 7.32 -9.87
N THR A 430 6.31 8.07 -8.83
CA THR A 430 5.39 8.97 -8.13
C THR A 430 4.88 10.06 -9.05
N GLY A 431 5.71 10.53 -9.99
CA GLY A 431 5.33 11.51 -11.01
C GLY A 431 4.24 10.99 -11.94
N ILE A 432 4.37 9.77 -12.48
CA ILE A 432 3.34 9.16 -13.33
C ILE A 432 2.05 8.99 -12.53
N TYR A 433 2.14 8.45 -11.32
CA TYR A 433 0.98 8.26 -10.44
C TYR A 433 0.25 9.57 -10.21
N PHE A 434 0.98 10.61 -9.82
CA PHE A 434 0.44 11.93 -9.53
C PHE A 434 -0.24 12.56 -10.74
N ILE A 435 0.37 12.48 -11.93
CA ILE A 435 -0.23 13.00 -13.17
C ILE A 435 -1.54 12.28 -13.50
N ASN A 436 -1.59 10.95 -13.36
CA ASN A 436 -2.81 10.18 -13.62
C ASN A 436 -3.93 10.55 -12.65
N VAL A 437 -3.62 10.63 -11.35
CA VAL A 437 -4.55 11.08 -10.30
C VAL A 437 -5.08 12.49 -10.55
N LEU A 438 -4.20 13.41 -10.93
CA LEU A 438 -4.56 14.78 -11.25
C LEU A 438 -5.52 14.81 -12.44
N GLY A 439 -5.21 14.09 -13.52
CA GLY A 439 -6.06 13.99 -14.71
C GLY A 439 -7.45 13.43 -14.41
N TYR A 440 -7.52 12.38 -13.58
CA TYR A 440 -8.78 11.78 -13.15
C TYR A 440 -9.64 12.78 -12.36
N HIS A 441 -9.09 13.44 -11.34
CA HIS A 441 -9.84 14.39 -10.52
C HIS A 441 -10.28 15.62 -11.33
N LEU A 442 -9.42 16.16 -12.20
CA LEU A 442 -9.79 17.29 -13.05
C LEU A 442 -10.93 16.92 -14.00
N THR A 443 -10.89 15.72 -14.60
CA THR A 443 -11.97 15.24 -15.47
C THR A 443 -13.29 15.10 -14.70
N LEU A 444 -13.25 14.51 -13.50
CA LEU A 444 -14.43 14.40 -12.63
C LEU A 444 -14.98 15.78 -12.23
N ILE A 445 -14.11 16.67 -11.74
CA ILE A 445 -14.48 18.03 -11.33
C ILE A 445 -15.17 18.76 -12.49
N ASN A 446 -14.59 18.71 -13.69
CA ASN A 446 -15.15 19.33 -14.89
C ASN A 446 -16.51 18.73 -15.29
N SER A 447 -16.68 17.41 -15.16
CA SER A 447 -17.95 16.75 -15.47
C SER A 447 -19.07 17.07 -14.46
N LEU A 448 -18.70 17.31 -13.19
CA LEU A 448 -19.63 17.52 -12.09
C LEU A 448 -19.92 18.99 -11.82
N ILE A 449 -19.08 19.94 -12.24
CA ILE A 449 -19.23 21.36 -11.86
C ILE A 449 -20.55 21.97 -12.35
N SER A 450 -21.09 21.51 -13.48
CA SER A 450 -22.34 22.02 -14.06
C SER A 450 -23.60 21.36 -13.49
N THR A 451 -23.51 20.12 -13.00
CA THR A 451 -24.67 19.31 -12.62
C THR A 451 -24.74 19.02 -11.12
N GLN A 452 -23.59 18.92 -10.45
CA GLN A 452 -23.44 18.47 -9.07
C GLN A 452 -22.35 19.28 -8.35
N ILE A 453 -22.60 20.59 -8.16
CA ILE A 453 -21.65 21.57 -7.59
C ILE A 453 -21.05 21.09 -6.27
N PHE A 454 -21.87 20.53 -5.37
CA PHE A 454 -21.40 20.03 -4.08
C PHE A 454 -20.34 18.94 -4.21
N LEU A 455 -20.58 17.94 -5.07
CA LEU A 455 -19.62 16.86 -5.31
C LEU A 455 -18.34 17.40 -5.95
N SER A 456 -18.48 18.31 -6.92
CA SER A 456 -17.34 18.97 -7.56
C SER A 456 -16.45 19.70 -6.53
N MET A 457 -17.04 20.46 -5.61
CA MET A 457 -16.31 21.12 -4.52
C MET A 457 -15.60 20.12 -3.59
N MET A 458 -16.26 19.01 -3.24
CA MET A 458 -15.62 17.96 -2.43
C MET A 458 -14.42 17.35 -3.16
N PHE A 459 -14.54 17.03 -4.46
CA PHE A 459 -13.43 16.52 -5.26
C PHE A 459 -12.28 17.53 -5.40
N MET A 460 -12.57 18.84 -5.47
CA MET A 460 -11.52 19.87 -5.44
C MET A 460 -10.73 19.83 -4.12
N LEU A 461 -11.40 19.66 -2.97
CA LEU A 461 -10.73 19.53 -1.68
C LEU A 461 -9.89 18.25 -1.59
N LEU A 462 -10.42 17.12 -2.08
CA LEU A 462 -9.68 15.86 -2.14
C LEU A 462 -8.45 15.98 -3.05
N LEU A 463 -8.58 16.63 -4.21
CA LEU A 463 -7.47 16.89 -5.12
C LEU A 463 -6.40 17.77 -4.45
N LEU A 464 -6.79 18.85 -3.76
CA LEU A 464 -5.86 19.71 -3.05
C LEU A 464 -5.04 18.93 -2.02
N ILE A 465 -5.70 18.06 -1.25
CA ILE A 465 -5.05 17.17 -0.28
C ILE A 465 -4.07 16.22 -0.96
N GLN A 466 -4.45 15.62 -2.09
CA GLN A 466 -3.57 14.72 -2.84
C GLN A 466 -2.34 15.46 -3.39
N VAL A 467 -2.49 16.69 -3.88
CA VAL A 467 -1.36 17.52 -4.31
C VAL A 467 -0.38 17.74 -3.16
N PHE A 468 -0.88 18.11 -1.98
CA PHE A 468 -0.03 18.25 -0.79
C PHE A 468 0.61 16.94 -0.36
N PHE A 469 -0.12 15.83 -0.43
CA PHE A 469 0.37 14.51 -0.06
C PHE A 469 1.50 14.06 -0.98
N TYR A 470 1.28 14.02 -2.29
CA TYR A 470 2.27 13.53 -3.25
C TYR A 470 3.45 14.47 -3.37
N ALA A 471 3.23 15.77 -3.62
CA ALA A 471 4.33 16.71 -3.79
C ALA A 471 5.04 17.00 -2.47
N GLY A 472 4.29 17.30 -1.41
CA GLY A 472 4.86 17.62 -0.10
C GLY A 472 5.51 16.41 0.57
N GLY A 473 4.86 15.25 0.53
CA GLY A 473 5.40 13.99 1.05
C GLY A 473 6.68 13.57 0.34
N PHE A 474 6.72 13.68 -0.99
CA PHE A 474 7.91 13.36 -1.77
C PHE A 474 9.07 14.31 -1.48
N LEU A 475 8.85 15.63 -1.53
CA LEU A 475 9.90 16.62 -1.27
C LEU A 475 10.47 16.48 0.14
N PHE A 476 9.62 16.23 1.14
CA PHE A 476 10.08 15.98 2.50
C PHE A 476 10.90 14.70 2.60
N PHE A 477 10.47 13.63 1.94
CA PHE A 477 11.22 12.38 1.91
C PHE A 477 12.62 12.57 1.33
N GLN A 478 12.75 13.31 0.22
CA GLN A 478 14.04 13.66 -0.37
C GLN A 478 14.91 14.48 0.61
N TYR A 479 14.31 15.45 1.30
CA TYR A 479 15.01 16.26 2.29
C TYR A 479 15.60 15.42 3.44
N GLU A 480 14.81 14.51 4.03
CA GLU A 480 15.29 13.64 5.11
C GLU A 480 16.34 12.64 4.61
N ILE A 481 16.24 12.12 3.38
CA ILE A 481 17.30 11.29 2.78
C ILE A 481 18.61 12.07 2.69
N VAL A 482 18.60 13.30 2.15
CA VAL A 482 19.81 14.11 2.00
C VAL A 482 20.44 14.42 3.37
N LYS A 483 19.62 14.75 4.36
CA LYS A 483 20.06 14.98 5.74
C LYS A 483 20.69 13.72 6.35
N HIS A 484 20.08 12.55 6.16
CA HIS A 484 20.59 11.28 6.66
C HIS A 484 21.88 10.85 5.95
N LEU A 485 21.97 11.07 4.62
CA LEU A 485 23.17 10.81 3.83
C LEU A 485 24.35 11.70 4.22
N ARG A 486 24.11 12.97 4.56
CA ARG A 486 25.17 13.86 5.06
C ARG A 486 25.81 13.31 6.33
N ASN A 487 25.01 12.74 7.23
CA ASN A 487 25.53 12.08 8.43
C ASN A 487 26.33 10.83 8.04
N TYR A 488 25.80 10.02 7.11
CA TYR A 488 26.49 8.82 6.62
C TYR A 488 27.85 9.08 5.95
N ILE A 489 28.04 10.24 5.31
CA ILE A 489 29.31 10.60 4.67
C ILE A 489 30.36 11.07 5.70
N ARG A 490 29.93 11.69 6.80
CA ARG A 490 30.82 12.26 7.83
C ARG A 490 31.45 11.20 8.76
N PHE A 491 30.71 10.13 9.03
CA PHE A 491 31.25 8.89 9.62
C PHE A 491 31.79 8.03 8.51
#